data_AF-A0A6J0MN76-F1
#
_entry.id   AF-A0A6J0MN76-F1
#
_cell.length_a   1.000
_cell.length_b   1.000
_cell.length_c   1.000
_cell.angle_alpha   90.00
_cell.angle_beta   90.00
_cell.angle_gamma   90.00
#
_symmetry.space_group_name_H-M   'P 1'
#
loop_
_entity.id
_entity.type
_entity.pdbx_description
1 polymer ?
#
loop_
_entity_poly.entity_id
_entity_poly.type
_entity_poly.pdbx_seq_one_letter_code
_entity_poly.pdbx_strand_id
1 'polypeptide(L)'
;MGNSNWADVFPSCRSHYLRYEGSDHRPLLSVLDPTRRKGNRIFRFDRRLRDNTEVKTIISDIWGQFSHLDVETRLSMCHRAIIRWCRKFQENSRKTVETLKEQLDTAMSSTNSNDPLLYELNGKLLKAYKEEEEFWKQRSRQLWLALGDSNTGYFHAVTKGRFVYLSSFREKPHRAESPSRTCIPFDEPGLIKDPSAEEIRAALFEIHPDKAPGPDGFSASFFQAYWDVVGAEVLTSLCKEAEANGTLQGIRVARGSPRVSHLLFADDTMFFCQSSPESCSTLALILSEYEQASGHKINTAKSSITFSKKTSQDKRTTAKNILGISKEGGNGKYLGLPEHFERRKKDLFTAIIDRIMQRASSLASRRLSKAGKMTMLKSILQAIPTYSMSCFLLPASLCKRIQSVLTRFWWDKDDQIRKMSWVAWSKLTNQKAEGGLGFREIQDFNLVLLAKISWRILNNPGCLLARVLTGKYCRNNSFLETPIAPSCSHGWRGILLGRDLLKQNLGKAIGNGRSTKVWKDSWVSLIQRTIPCGPITEDESDLRVSDLLTSELRWNKQRIEEILPDLAL
;
A
#
# COMPACT_ATOMS: atom_id res chain seq x y z
N MET A 1 41.21 27.47 2.34
CA MET A 1 40.40 28.60 1.86
C MET A 1 39.85 28.29 0.49
N GLY A 2 38.58 27.90 0.43
CA GLY A 2 37.79 27.85 -0.80
C GLY A 2 36.37 28.18 -0.37
N ASN A 3 35.81 29.29 -0.86
CA ASN A 3 34.41 29.61 -0.60
C ASN A 3 33.50 28.69 -1.44
N SER A 4 32.19 28.74 -1.21
CA SER A 4 31.20 27.94 -1.94
C SER A 4 31.34 28.07 -3.45
N ASN A 5 31.69 29.27 -3.93
CA ASN A 5 31.88 29.55 -5.35
C ASN A 5 33.08 28.78 -5.93
N TRP A 6 34.19 28.71 -5.20
CA TRP A 6 35.38 27.97 -5.61
C TRP A 6 35.14 26.45 -5.70
N ALA A 7 34.36 25.89 -4.78
CA ALA A 7 34.00 24.46 -4.80
C ALA A 7 33.02 24.09 -5.95
N ASP A 8 32.22 25.06 -6.42
CA ASP A 8 31.34 24.88 -7.57
C ASP A 8 32.14 24.96 -8.90
N VAL A 9 33.20 25.78 -8.97
CA VAL A 9 34.09 25.89 -10.15
C VAL A 9 35.09 24.73 -10.24
N PHE A 10 35.61 24.23 -9.11
CA PHE A 10 36.61 23.15 -9.08
C PHE A 10 36.15 21.93 -8.25
N PRO A 11 35.10 21.21 -8.68
CA PRO A 11 34.44 20.17 -7.90
C PRO A 11 35.29 18.91 -7.65
N SER A 12 36.41 18.75 -8.37
CA SER A 12 37.39 17.66 -8.21
C SER A 12 38.65 18.09 -7.44
N CYS A 13 38.75 19.35 -7.00
CA CYS A 13 39.92 19.85 -6.30
C CYS A 13 40.11 19.15 -4.95
N ARG A 14 41.36 18.79 -4.64
CA ARG A 14 41.76 18.32 -3.32
C ARG A 14 42.92 19.15 -2.81
N SER A 15 43.00 19.37 -1.51
CA SER A 15 44.11 20.07 -0.89
C SER A 15 44.78 19.15 0.13
N HIS A 16 46.10 19.00 0.01
CA HIS A 16 46.95 18.21 0.88
C HIS A 16 47.80 19.16 1.71
N TYR A 17 47.81 18.97 3.04
CA TYR A 17 48.76 19.66 3.90
C TYR A 17 50.07 18.90 3.86
N LEU A 18 51.14 19.56 3.40
CA LEU A 18 52.48 18.99 3.38
C LEU A 18 53.09 19.01 4.79
N ARG A 19 54.14 18.19 4.97
CA ARG A 19 54.81 18.05 6.26
C ARG A 19 55.45 19.38 6.68
N TYR A 20 55.52 19.54 7.99
CA TYR A 20 56.00 20.73 8.67
C TYR A 20 57.52 20.75 8.69
N GLU A 21 58.14 21.70 8.00
CA GLU A 21 59.60 21.91 7.98
C GLU A 21 59.95 23.27 8.57
N GLY A 22 59.65 23.47 9.87
CA GLY A 22 60.26 24.54 10.67
C GLY A 22 59.72 25.97 10.53
N SER A 23 58.63 26.23 9.79
CA SER A 23 57.88 27.50 9.83
C SER A 23 56.49 27.29 10.44
N ASP A 24 55.99 28.29 11.16
CA ASP A 24 54.63 28.46 11.71
C ASP A 24 53.47 28.37 10.70
N HIS A 25 53.77 28.14 9.41
CA HIS A 25 52.78 27.87 8.37
C HIS A 25 53.02 26.51 7.68
N ARG A 26 51.95 25.70 7.57
CA ARG A 26 51.97 24.42 6.83
C ARG A 26 51.71 24.67 5.34
N PRO A 27 52.60 24.23 4.42
CA PRO A 27 52.35 24.33 2.99
C PRO A 27 51.12 23.50 2.59
N LEU A 28 50.28 24.05 1.73
CA LEU A 28 49.06 23.40 1.23
C LEU A 28 49.19 23.17 -0.28
N LEU A 29 49.24 21.91 -0.71
CA LEU A 29 49.25 21.51 -2.11
C LEU A 29 47.82 21.24 -2.59
N SER A 30 47.28 22.08 -3.46
CA SER A 30 45.97 21.86 -4.08
C SER A 30 46.12 21.24 -5.47
N VAL A 31 45.56 20.06 -5.67
CA VAL A 31 45.57 19.32 -6.95
C VAL A 31 44.22 19.47 -7.64
N LEU A 32 44.25 20.00 -8.86
CA LEU A 32 43.11 20.20 -9.73
C LEU A 32 43.16 19.17 -10.87
N ASP A 33 42.38 18.09 -10.77
CA ASP A 33 42.29 17.06 -11.82
C ASP A 33 40.97 17.22 -12.62
N PRO A 34 41.03 17.71 -13.86
CA PRO A 34 39.84 17.92 -14.69
C PRO A 34 39.24 16.62 -15.26
N THR A 35 39.94 15.48 -15.19
CA THR A 35 39.51 14.23 -15.86
C THR A 35 38.59 13.35 -15.01
N ARG A 36 38.51 13.60 -13.70
CA ARG A 36 37.69 12.80 -12.77
C ARG A 36 36.28 13.37 -12.59
N ARG A 37 35.26 12.56 -12.93
CA ARG A 37 33.85 12.86 -12.66
C ARG A 37 33.52 12.79 -11.16
N LYS A 38 32.63 13.67 -10.71
CA LYS A 38 32.06 13.67 -9.36
C LYS A 38 31.38 12.33 -9.09
N GLY A 39 31.81 11.61 -8.04
CA GLY A 39 31.17 10.36 -7.64
C GLY A 39 29.70 10.58 -7.26
N ASN A 40 28.85 9.57 -7.48
CA ASN A 40 27.45 9.60 -7.08
C ASN A 40 27.33 9.88 -5.58
N ARG A 41 26.51 10.87 -5.22
CA ARG A 41 26.25 11.22 -3.82
C ARG A 41 25.52 10.07 -3.13
N ILE A 42 26.05 9.61 -2.00
CA ILE A 42 25.41 8.59 -1.16
C ILE A 42 24.21 9.24 -0.47
N PHE A 43 23.03 8.62 -0.59
CA PHE A 43 21.83 9.03 0.12
C PHE A 43 22.01 8.82 1.63
N ARG A 44 21.47 9.73 2.43
CA ARG A 44 21.39 9.58 3.88
C ARG A 44 20.00 9.98 4.34
N PHE A 45 19.33 9.08 5.06
CA PHE A 45 18.04 9.36 5.66
C PHE A 45 18.18 10.49 6.70
N ASP A 46 17.36 11.53 6.55
CA ASP A 46 17.39 12.67 7.46
C ASP A 46 16.50 12.39 8.69
N ARG A 47 17.12 12.41 9.89
CA ARG A 47 16.47 12.15 11.18
C ARG A 47 15.21 12.99 11.40
N ARG A 48 15.11 14.16 10.79
CA ARG A 48 13.97 15.08 11.00
C ARG A 48 12.76 14.74 10.15
N LEU A 49 12.88 13.79 9.22
CA LEU A 49 11.73 13.19 8.55
C LEU A 49 10.98 12.19 9.45
N ARG A 50 11.56 11.81 10.60
CA ARG A 50 10.96 10.89 11.58
C ARG A 50 9.51 11.25 11.94
N ASP A 51 9.26 12.51 12.24
CA ASP A 51 7.95 12.98 12.70
C ASP A 51 7.09 13.55 11.56
N ASN A 52 7.55 13.47 10.31
CA ASN A 52 6.82 14.00 9.16
C ASN A 52 5.71 13.02 8.73
N THR A 53 4.46 13.48 8.82
CA THR A 53 3.27 12.69 8.50
C THR A 53 3.18 12.29 7.04
N GLU A 54 3.63 13.13 6.10
CA GLU A 54 3.63 12.83 4.65
C GLU A 54 4.71 11.80 4.28
N VAL A 55 5.87 11.85 4.93
CA VAL A 55 6.90 10.83 4.71
C VAL A 55 6.47 9.50 5.32
N LYS A 56 5.80 9.53 6.49
CA LYS A 56 5.22 8.33 7.10
C LYS A 56 4.16 7.68 6.20
N THR A 57 3.29 8.47 5.55
CA THR A 57 2.32 7.91 4.59
C THR A 57 3.00 7.33 3.36
N ILE A 58 4.02 7.99 2.80
CA ILE A 58 4.81 7.44 1.67
C ILE A 58 5.44 6.09 2.03
N ILE A 59 6.06 5.99 3.20
CA ILE A 59 6.69 4.75 3.65
C ILE A 59 5.63 3.65 3.85
N SER A 60 4.53 3.97 4.53
CA SER A 60 3.41 3.06 4.76
C SER A 60 2.77 2.57 3.45
N ASP A 61 2.58 3.47 2.48
CA ASP A 61 2.00 3.16 1.17
C ASP A 61 2.90 2.22 0.37
N ILE A 62 4.22 2.46 0.37
CA ILE A 62 5.18 1.60 -0.32
C ILE A 62 5.25 0.23 0.36
N TRP A 63 5.29 0.19 1.69
CA TRP A 63 5.30 -1.07 2.45
C TRP A 63 4.00 -1.86 2.26
N GLY A 64 2.85 -1.19 2.16
CA GLY A 64 1.55 -1.80 1.95
C GLY A 64 1.32 -2.29 0.50
N GLN A 65 1.67 -1.48 -0.50
CA GLN A 65 1.44 -1.79 -1.92
C GLN A 65 2.39 -2.88 -2.43
N PHE A 66 3.63 -2.92 -1.92
CA PHE A 66 4.69 -3.80 -2.42
C PHE A 66 5.10 -4.89 -1.41
N SER A 67 4.15 -5.36 -0.59
CA SER A 67 4.37 -6.41 0.44
C SER A 67 4.86 -7.77 -0.09
N HIS A 68 4.87 -7.96 -1.42
CA HIS A 68 5.37 -9.17 -2.09
C HIS A 68 6.86 -9.08 -2.47
N LEU A 69 7.48 -7.90 -2.36
CA LEU A 69 8.89 -7.67 -2.70
C LEU A 69 9.78 -7.81 -1.48
N ASP A 70 11.06 -8.10 -1.71
CA ASP A 70 12.06 -8.19 -0.64
C ASP A 70 12.28 -6.83 0.07
N VAL A 71 12.75 -6.89 1.32
CA VAL A 71 13.00 -5.73 2.20
C VAL A 71 13.99 -4.77 1.55
N GLU A 72 15.09 -5.27 0.97
CA GLU A 72 16.10 -4.44 0.30
C GLU A 72 15.50 -3.66 -0.90
N THR A 73 14.61 -4.30 -1.65
CA THR A 73 13.92 -3.68 -2.78
C THR A 73 12.94 -2.61 -2.30
N ARG A 74 12.21 -2.87 -1.19
CA ARG A 74 11.29 -1.90 -0.59
C ARG A 74 12.03 -0.71 0.03
N LEU A 75 13.14 -0.93 0.71
CA LEU A 75 14.03 0.13 1.19
C LEU A 75 14.51 1.01 0.02
N SER A 76 14.93 0.39 -1.09
CA SER A 76 15.33 1.09 -2.31
C SER A 76 14.18 1.88 -2.97
N MET A 77 12.93 1.43 -2.82
CA MET A 77 11.75 2.16 -3.28
C MET A 77 11.41 3.33 -2.37
N CYS A 78 11.43 3.14 -1.05
CA CYS A 78 11.27 4.21 -0.05
C CYS A 78 12.32 5.30 -0.25
N HIS A 79 13.57 4.92 -0.44
CA HIS A 79 14.67 5.83 -0.77
C HIS A 79 14.34 6.70 -1.99
N ARG A 80 13.95 6.09 -3.12
CA ARG A 80 13.60 6.84 -4.35
C ARG A 80 12.39 7.74 -4.17
N ALA A 81 11.39 7.30 -3.41
CA ALA A 81 10.18 8.07 -3.17
C ALA A 81 10.43 9.27 -2.25
N ILE A 82 11.23 9.11 -1.19
CA ILE A 82 11.62 10.20 -0.29
C ILE A 82 12.42 11.26 -1.06
N ILE A 83 13.37 10.86 -1.91
CA ILE A 83 14.11 11.81 -2.77
C ILE A 83 13.15 12.60 -3.67
N ARG A 84 12.19 11.92 -4.31
CA ARG A 84 11.23 12.57 -5.19
C ARG A 84 10.34 13.54 -4.42
N TRP A 85 9.88 13.15 -3.24
CA TRP A 85 9.09 14.01 -2.36
C TRP A 85 9.88 15.25 -1.94
N CYS A 86 11.13 15.10 -1.49
CA CYS A 86 11.97 16.25 -1.12
C CYS A 86 12.17 17.24 -2.28
N ARG A 87 12.39 16.73 -3.51
CA ARG A 87 12.51 17.58 -4.70
C ARG A 87 11.21 18.33 -5.00
N LYS A 88 10.08 17.63 -4.93
CA LYS A 88 8.76 18.21 -5.18
C LYS A 88 8.40 19.25 -4.12
N PHE A 89 8.69 18.98 -2.85
CA PHE A 89 8.50 19.91 -1.74
C PHE A 89 9.30 21.21 -1.98
N GLN A 90 10.58 21.10 -2.34
CA GLN A 90 11.42 22.25 -2.65
C GLN A 90 10.91 23.05 -3.86
N GLU A 91 10.51 22.35 -4.92
CA GLU A 91 9.99 22.99 -6.13
C GLU A 91 8.66 23.71 -5.86
N ASN A 92 7.78 23.10 -5.07
CA ASN A 92 6.52 23.70 -4.65
C ASN A 92 6.75 24.93 -3.77
N SER A 93 7.63 24.83 -2.76
CA SER A 93 8.00 25.95 -1.89
C SER A 93 8.52 27.13 -2.71
N ARG A 94 9.42 26.87 -3.67
CA ARG A 94 9.96 27.92 -4.55
C ARG A 94 8.88 28.57 -5.40
N LYS A 95 8.00 27.77 -6.03
CA LYS A 95 6.87 28.29 -6.82
C LYS A 95 5.93 29.13 -5.98
N THR A 96 5.60 28.69 -4.77
CA THR A 96 4.75 29.44 -3.85
C THR A 96 5.37 30.78 -3.48
N VAL A 97 6.68 30.82 -3.20
CA VAL A 97 7.41 32.07 -2.93
C VAL A 97 7.44 32.99 -4.15
N GLU A 98 7.70 32.46 -5.36
CA GLU A 98 7.70 33.23 -6.62
C GLU A 98 6.31 33.81 -6.92
N THR A 99 5.25 33.00 -6.85
CA THR A 99 3.87 33.47 -7.09
C THR A 99 3.41 34.51 -6.07
N LEU A 100 3.78 34.34 -4.79
CA LEU A 100 3.44 35.34 -3.75
C LEU A 100 4.20 36.66 -3.98
N LYS A 101 5.44 36.62 -4.48
CA LYS A 101 6.18 37.82 -4.88
C LYS A 101 5.51 38.53 -6.07
N GLU A 102 5.14 37.80 -7.11
CA GLU A 102 4.48 38.34 -8.30
C GLU A 102 3.11 38.98 -7.94
N GLN A 103 2.34 38.31 -7.07
CA GLN A 103 1.06 38.84 -6.58
C GLN A 103 1.25 40.11 -5.75
N LEU A 104 2.29 40.16 -4.92
CA LEU A 104 2.62 41.36 -4.13
C LEU A 104 3.04 42.52 -5.05
N ASP A 105 3.89 42.25 -6.05
CA ASP A 105 4.37 43.26 -7.01
C ASP A 105 3.24 43.83 -7.88
N THR A 106 2.33 42.96 -8.32
CA THR A 106 1.12 43.35 -9.06
C THR A 106 0.18 44.20 -8.20
N ALA A 107 -0.01 43.83 -6.92
CA ALA A 107 -0.85 44.58 -5.99
C ALA A 107 -0.25 45.95 -5.66
N MET A 108 1.08 46.05 -5.51
CA MET A 108 1.80 47.31 -5.29
C MET A 108 1.79 48.24 -6.52
N SER A 109 1.72 47.67 -7.73
CA SER A 109 1.70 48.42 -9.00
C SER A 109 0.29 48.86 -9.44
N SER A 110 -0.76 48.42 -8.73
CA SER A 110 -2.15 48.75 -9.07
C SER A 110 -2.57 50.10 -8.49
N THR A 111 -3.26 50.93 -9.29
CA THR A 111 -3.61 52.32 -8.97
C THR A 111 -4.65 52.48 -7.84
N ASN A 112 -5.28 51.39 -7.41
CA ASN A 112 -6.20 51.33 -6.27
C ASN A 112 -5.54 50.54 -5.13
N SER A 113 -4.89 51.23 -4.21
CA SER A 113 -4.21 50.65 -3.05
C SER A 113 -5.18 49.90 -2.14
N ASN A 114 -5.28 48.57 -2.29
CA ASN A 114 -5.99 47.71 -1.36
C ASN A 114 -5.06 47.30 -0.21
N ASP A 115 -4.85 48.20 0.75
CA ASP A 115 -3.99 47.98 1.94
C ASP A 115 -4.26 46.66 2.69
N PRO A 116 -5.52 46.16 2.81
CA PRO A 116 -5.78 44.85 3.44
C PRO A 116 -5.20 43.66 2.68
N LEU A 117 -5.20 43.72 1.34
CA LEU A 117 -4.69 42.66 0.47
C LEU A 117 -3.16 42.61 0.52
N LEU A 118 -2.50 43.78 0.58
CA LEU A 118 -1.05 43.88 0.74
C LEU A 118 -0.59 43.29 2.07
N TYR A 119 -1.31 43.58 3.16
CA TYR A 119 -1.01 43.00 4.47
C TYR A 119 -1.18 41.47 4.47
N GLU A 120 -2.24 40.96 3.83
CA GLU A 120 -2.49 39.52 3.72
C GLU A 120 -1.42 38.80 2.89
N LEU A 121 -1.05 39.36 1.74
CA LEU A 121 -0.02 38.79 0.85
C LEU A 121 1.36 38.81 1.52
N ASN A 122 1.72 39.91 2.18
CA ASN A 122 2.97 40.00 2.91
C ASN A 122 3.01 39.01 4.10
N GLY A 123 1.89 38.83 4.80
CA GLY A 123 1.75 37.81 5.85
C GLY A 123 1.90 36.39 5.33
N LYS A 124 1.32 36.06 4.17
CA LYS A 124 1.47 34.74 3.51
C LYS A 124 2.92 34.51 3.05
N LEU A 125 3.58 35.53 2.50
CA LEU A 125 4.96 35.45 2.06
C LEU A 125 5.92 35.24 3.25
N LEU A 126 5.72 35.98 4.35
CA LEU A 126 6.50 35.81 5.58
C LEU A 126 6.31 34.42 6.18
N LYS A 127 5.09 33.87 6.14
CA LYS A 127 4.81 32.51 6.59
C LYS A 127 5.53 31.46 5.72
N ALA A 128 5.49 31.60 4.39
CA ALA A 128 6.19 30.71 3.47
C ALA A 128 7.71 30.73 3.68
N TYR A 129 8.29 31.91 3.90
CA TYR A 129 9.72 32.01 4.25
C TYR A 129 10.04 31.39 5.60
N LYS A 130 9.19 31.58 6.61
CA LYS A 130 9.38 30.97 7.92
C LYS A 130 9.32 29.45 7.85
N GLU A 131 8.42 28.88 7.05
CA GLU A 131 8.34 27.42 6.83
C GLU A 131 9.58 26.89 6.09
N GLU A 132 10.10 27.62 5.10
CA GLU A 132 11.34 27.29 4.41
C GLU A 132 12.57 27.42 5.32
N GLU A 133 12.64 28.47 6.13
CA GLU A 133 13.70 28.70 7.10
C GLU A 133 13.67 27.63 8.20
N GLU A 134 12.50 27.32 8.73
CA GLU A 134 12.31 26.21 9.67
C GLU A 134 12.79 24.90 9.05
N PHE A 135 12.46 24.62 7.78
CA PHE A 135 12.96 23.46 7.05
C PHE A 135 14.50 23.44 6.94
N TRP A 136 15.16 24.56 6.63
CA TRP A 136 16.63 24.64 6.51
C TRP A 136 17.37 24.69 7.86
N LYS A 137 16.79 25.31 8.88
CA LYS A 137 17.24 25.27 10.28
C LYS A 137 17.14 23.84 10.82
N GLN A 138 16.03 23.18 10.48
CA GLN A 138 15.86 21.73 10.53
C GLN A 138 16.69 20.99 9.47
N ARG A 139 17.71 21.54 8.83
CA ARG A 139 18.65 20.75 8.01
C ARG A 139 20.11 20.97 8.37
N SER A 140 20.44 22.13 8.93
CA SER A 140 21.81 22.55 9.25
C SER A 140 22.39 22.03 10.59
N ARG A 141 21.56 21.56 11.54
CA ARG A 141 21.97 21.07 12.89
C ARG A 141 22.74 22.11 13.75
N GLN A 142 22.59 23.42 13.51
CA GLN A 142 23.16 24.45 14.41
C GLN A 142 22.09 24.99 15.37
N LEU A 143 22.43 25.00 16.67
CA LEU A 143 21.55 25.35 17.79
C LEU A 143 21.81 26.76 18.36
N TRP A 144 22.71 27.53 17.75
CA TRP A 144 23.05 28.88 18.19
C TRP A 144 22.85 29.87 17.04
N LEU A 145 21.78 30.65 17.15
CA LEU A 145 21.61 31.95 16.52
C LEU A 145 20.81 32.80 17.51
N ALA A 146 21.52 33.36 18.48
CA ALA A 146 21.05 34.55 19.15
C ALA A 146 21.46 35.72 18.25
N LEU A 147 20.45 36.47 17.78
CA LEU A 147 20.54 37.71 17.01
C LEU A 147 20.84 37.56 15.50
N GLY A 148 19.77 37.56 14.71
CA GLY A 148 19.61 38.50 13.59
C GLY A 148 20.57 38.43 12.41
N ASP A 149 20.75 37.26 11.78
CA ASP A 149 21.35 37.21 10.44
C ASP A 149 20.51 36.34 9.48
N SER A 150 19.71 37.03 8.66
CA SER A 150 18.69 36.49 7.76
C SER A 150 19.28 35.99 6.43
N ASN A 151 20.24 35.07 6.48
CA ASN A 151 20.91 34.57 5.26
C ASN A 151 20.71 33.05 5.05
N THR A 152 19.74 32.68 4.21
CA THR A 152 19.52 31.30 3.75
C THR A 152 20.76 30.72 3.04
N GLY A 153 21.58 31.57 2.40
CA GLY A 153 22.84 31.20 1.76
C GLY A 153 23.87 30.62 2.72
N TYR A 154 23.90 31.08 3.98
CA TYR A 154 24.77 30.52 5.02
C TYR A 154 24.39 29.07 5.34
N PHE A 155 23.09 28.79 5.55
CA PHE A 155 22.61 27.43 5.81
C PHE A 155 22.83 26.48 4.62
N HIS A 156 22.67 26.98 3.40
CA HIS A 156 23.02 26.23 2.17
C HIS A 156 24.51 25.92 2.10
N ALA A 157 25.39 26.89 2.40
CA ALA A 157 26.84 26.72 2.38
C ALA A 157 27.35 25.77 3.48
N VAL A 158 26.82 25.86 4.69
CA VAL A 158 27.15 24.96 5.82
C VAL A 158 26.69 23.52 5.54
N THR A 159 25.51 23.35 4.97
CA THR A 159 25.01 22.04 4.53
C THR A 159 25.93 21.45 3.46
N LYS A 160 26.37 22.25 2.47
CA LYS A 160 27.32 21.81 1.42
C LYS A 160 28.72 21.49 1.98
N GLY A 161 29.25 22.31 2.90
CA GLY A 161 30.61 22.20 3.45
C GLY A 161 30.85 20.94 4.29
N ARG A 162 29.82 20.43 4.99
CA ARG A 162 29.92 19.16 5.75
C ARG A 162 30.02 17.90 4.87
N PHE A 163 29.67 17.96 3.58
CA PHE A 163 29.79 16.80 2.69
C PHE A 163 31.19 16.62 2.08
N VAL A 164 32.12 17.55 2.32
CA VAL A 164 33.49 17.49 1.77
C VAL A 164 34.47 16.76 2.70
N TYR A 165 34.12 16.52 3.97
CA TYR A 165 35.09 16.09 5.00
C TYR A 165 35.23 14.58 5.26
N LEU A 166 34.75 13.69 4.38
CA LEU A 166 34.99 12.24 4.50
C LEU A 166 35.41 11.63 3.16
N SER A 167 36.50 12.14 2.59
CA SER A 167 37.16 11.52 1.44
C SER A 167 38.65 11.23 1.65
N SER A 168 39.17 11.34 2.89
CA SER A 168 40.59 11.14 3.19
C SER A 168 40.97 9.73 3.67
N PHE A 169 40.05 8.83 4.02
CA PHE A 169 40.41 7.43 4.31
C PHE A 169 40.09 6.53 3.12
N ARG A 170 40.98 6.57 2.12
CA ARG A 170 41.07 5.56 1.07
C ARG A 170 42.54 5.27 0.82
N GLU A 171 43.24 4.84 1.87
CA GLU A 171 44.52 4.17 1.69
C GLU A 171 44.27 2.85 0.97
N LYS A 172 45.04 2.60 -0.09
CA LYS A 172 45.11 1.31 -0.77
C LYS A 172 45.65 0.28 0.23
N PRO A 173 45.21 -0.99 0.19
CA PRO A 173 45.75 -2.00 1.07
C PRO A 173 47.22 -2.23 0.68
N HIS A 174 48.15 -1.77 1.52
CA HIS A 174 49.49 -2.33 1.52
C HIS A 174 49.37 -3.78 1.96
N ARG A 175 50.03 -4.69 1.23
CA ARG A 175 50.27 -6.08 1.63
C ARG A 175 50.83 -6.07 3.05
N ALA A 176 49.99 -6.40 4.03
CA ALA A 176 50.43 -6.71 5.37
C ALA A 176 50.88 -8.16 5.38
N GLU A 177 52.13 -8.37 5.76
CA GLU A 177 52.70 -9.67 6.12
C GLU A 177 51.83 -10.32 7.20
N SER A 178 51.69 -11.64 7.10
CA SER A 178 50.82 -12.45 7.93
C SER A 178 51.19 -12.33 9.41
N PRO A 179 50.29 -11.85 10.30
CA PRO A 179 50.47 -12.03 11.73
C PRO A 179 50.06 -13.44 12.10
N SER A 180 50.91 -14.10 12.87
CA SER A 180 50.78 -15.44 13.42
C SER A 180 49.38 -15.71 13.96
N ARG A 181 48.78 -16.81 13.49
CA ARG A 181 47.52 -17.38 13.97
C ARG A 181 47.65 -17.72 15.45
N THR A 182 47.06 -16.91 16.31
CA THR A 182 46.57 -17.38 17.61
C THR A 182 45.09 -17.69 17.43
N CYS A 183 44.81 -18.94 17.04
CA CYS A 183 43.44 -19.45 17.00
C CYS A 183 42.93 -19.57 18.44
N ILE A 184 41.96 -18.74 18.80
CA ILE A 184 41.09 -19.00 19.95
C ILE A 184 40.08 -20.05 19.46
N PRO A 185 39.89 -21.19 20.16
CA PRO A 185 38.91 -22.20 19.75
C PRO A 185 37.52 -21.57 19.76
N PHE A 186 36.90 -21.48 18.58
CA PHE A 186 35.62 -20.82 18.36
C PHE A 186 34.53 -21.89 18.28
N ASP A 187 34.32 -22.60 19.38
CA ASP A 187 33.25 -23.59 19.55
C ASP A 187 32.24 -23.08 20.58
N GLU A 188 31.52 -22.00 20.23
CA GLU A 188 30.28 -21.63 20.93
C GLU A 188 29.08 -21.97 20.02
N PRO A 189 28.30 -23.02 20.33
CA PRO A 189 27.14 -23.43 19.52
C PRO A 189 26.00 -22.39 19.49
N GLY A 190 26.11 -21.29 20.26
CA GLY A 190 25.16 -20.17 20.24
C GLY A 190 25.28 -19.22 19.05
N LEU A 191 26.48 -19.05 18.48
CA LEU A 191 26.73 -18.09 17.37
C LEU A 191 26.32 -18.58 15.98
N ILE A 192 25.90 -19.85 15.85
CA ILE A 192 25.44 -20.46 14.58
C ILE A 192 23.90 -20.39 14.48
N LYS A 193 23.21 -19.97 15.55
CA LYS A 193 21.76 -19.80 15.57
C LYS A 193 21.38 -18.52 14.82
N ASP A 194 20.36 -18.59 13.96
CA ASP A 194 19.82 -17.40 13.32
C ASP A 194 19.32 -16.40 14.39
N PRO A 195 19.63 -15.08 14.22
CA PRO A 195 19.37 -14.10 15.26
C PRO A 195 17.87 -13.91 15.51
N SER A 196 17.48 -13.89 16.79
CA SER A 196 16.07 -13.73 17.17
C SER A 196 15.57 -12.31 16.88
N ALA A 197 14.24 -12.14 16.77
CA ALA A 197 13.63 -10.81 16.66
C ALA A 197 14.05 -9.85 17.80
N GLU A 198 14.29 -10.42 18.99
CA GLU A 198 14.74 -9.71 20.18
C GLU A 198 16.18 -9.23 20.04
N GLU A 199 17.09 -10.09 19.59
CA GLU A 199 18.49 -9.73 19.33
C GLU A 199 18.59 -8.66 18.23
N ILE A 200 17.79 -8.80 17.17
CA ILE A 200 17.74 -7.82 16.08
C ILE A 200 17.24 -6.47 16.61
N ARG A 201 16.19 -6.44 17.43
CA ARG A 201 15.70 -5.18 17.99
C ARG A 201 16.65 -4.61 19.04
N ALA A 202 17.14 -5.42 19.97
CA ALA A 202 18.06 -4.99 21.02
C ALA A 202 19.31 -4.38 20.38
N ALA A 203 19.94 -5.09 19.44
CA ALA A 203 21.07 -4.56 18.68
C ALA A 203 20.70 -3.28 17.92
N LEU A 204 19.51 -3.21 17.29
CA LEU A 204 19.08 -2.02 16.55
C LEU A 204 18.83 -0.79 17.44
N PHE A 205 18.30 -0.99 18.64
CA PHE A 205 17.98 0.09 19.58
C PHE A 205 19.18 0.47 20.47
N GLU A 206 20.15 -0.43 20.64
CA GLU A 206 21.48 -0.13 21.20
C GLU A 206 22.35 0.68 20.22
N ILE A 207 22.12 0.55 18.90
CA ILE A 207 22.79 1.39 17.93
C ILE A 207 22.37 2.85 18.12
N HIS A 208 23.36 3.69 18.42
CA HIS A 208 23.17 5.13 18.49
C HIS A 208 22.52 5.66 17.19
N PRO A 209 21.45 6.46 17.25
CA PRO A 209 20.68 6.89 16.07
C PRO A 209 21.50 7.59 14.98
N ASP A 210 22.64 8.18 15.35
CA ASP A 210 23.58 8.88 14.47
C ASP A 210 24.78 8.03 13.98
N LYS A 211 24.77 6.71 14.20
CA LYS A 211 25.81 5.81 13.67
C LYS A 211 25.75 5.77 12.13
N ALA A 212 26.91 5.53 11.49
CA ALA A 212 27.05 5.63 10.05
C ALA A 212 26.00 4.77 9.30
N PRO A 213 25.32 5.33 8.27
CA PRO A 213 24.30 4.61 7.53
C PRO A 213 24.92 3.44 6.75
N GLY A 214 24.11 2.40 6.53
CA GLY A 214 24.49 1.26 5.70
C GLY A 214 24.69 1.65 4.22
N PRO A 215 25.09 0.70 3.35
CA PRO A 215 25.24 0.95 1.91
C PRO A 215 23.94 1.41 1.23
N ASP A 216 22.79 1.17 1.86
CA ASP A 216 21.44 1.58 1.50
C ASP A 216 21.11 3.04 1.86
N GLY A 217 21.91 3.68 2.72
CA GLY A 217 21.76 5.08 3.11
C GLY A 217 20.77 5.34 4.25
N PHE A 218 20.19 4.30 4.86
CA PHE A 218 19.36 4.44 6.06
C PHE A 218 20.23 4.28 7.32
N SER A 219 20.02 5.15 8.31
CA SER A 219 20.62 5.04 9.65
C SER A 219 19.68 4.30 10.60
N ALA A 220 20.17 3.85 11.75
CA ALA A 220 19.36 3.22 12.80
C ALA A 220 18.14 4.07 13.20
N SER A 221 18.24 5.40 13.09
CA SER A 221 17.12 6.33 13.31
C SER A 221 15.89 6.06 12.43
N PHE A 222 16.04 5.54 11.20
CA PHE A 222 14.92 5.17 10.33
C PHE A 222 14.15 3.98 10.91
N PHE A 223 14.86 2.90 11.22
CA PHE A 223 14.24 1.67 11.72
C PHE A 223 13.66 1.85 13.13
N GLN A 224 14.27 2.71 13.96
CA GLN A 224 13.71 3.10 15.26
C GLN A 224 12.45 3.98 15.11
N ALA A 225 12.38 4.82 14.07
CA ALA A 225 11.26 5.73 13.82
C ALA A 225 10.02 5.03 13.24
N TYR A 226 10.23 4.07 12.35
CA TYR A 226 9.16 3.39 11.62
C TYR A 226 9.04 1.91 11.99
N TRP A 227 9.46 1.54 13.20
CA TRP A 227 9.34 0.17 13.71
C TRP A 227 7.88 -0.29 13.76
N ASP A 228 6.92 0.62 13.91
CA ASP A 228 5.49 0.34 13.82
C ASP A 228 5.06 -0.16 12.43
N VAL A 229 5.74 0.27 11.37
CA VAL A 229 5.47 -0.15 9.98
C VAL A 229 6.31 -1.38 9.61
N VAL A 230 7.56 -1.41 10.03
CA VAL A 230 8.53 -2.46 9.67
C VAL A 230 8.45 -3.66 10.63
N GLY A 231 8.03 -3.47 11.88
CA GLY A 231 7.99 -4.50 12.93
C GLY A 231 6.88 -5.54 12.74
N ALA A 232 5.80 -5.23 12.03
CA ALA A 232 4.80 -6.23 11.63
C ALA A 232 5.41 -7.33 10.73
N GLU A 233 6.49 -6.99 10.02
CA GLU A 233 7.25 -7.94 9.24
C GLU A 233 8.08 -8.87 10.11
N VAL A 234 8.55 -8.41 11.27
CA VAL A 234 9.22 -9.25 12.26
C VAL A 234 8.27 -10.32 12.78
N LEU A 235 7.05 -9.94 13.16
CA LEU A 235 6.00 -10.89 13.55
C LEU A 235 5.65 -11.87 12.42
N THR A 236 5.60 -11.38 11.17
CA THR A 236 5.38 -12.20 9.98
C THR A 236 6.52 -13.20 9.78
N SER A 237 7.77 -12.77 9.96
CA SER A 237 8.96 -13.60 9.83
C SER A 237 9.03 -14.68 10.91
N LEU A 238 8.80 -14.34 12.18
CA LEU A 238 8.71 -15.30 13.29
C LEU A 238 7.64 -16.37 13.02
N CYS A 239 6.46 -15.95 12.54
CA CYS A 239 5.41 -16.90 12.17
C CYS A 239 5.81 -17.79 10.99
N LYS A 240 6.49 -17.25 9.97
CA LYS A 240 6.95 -18.02 8.81
C LYS A 240 8.05 -19.02 9.18
N GLU A 241 8.94 -18.64 10.09
CA GLU A 241 9.97 -19.52 10.64
C GLU A 241 9.35 -20.66 11.44
N ALA A 242 8.39 -20.34 12.33
CA ALA A 242 7.65 -21.36 13.06
C ALA A 242 6.80 -22.26 12.13
N GLU A 243 6.31 -21.74 11.01
CA GLU A 243 5.69 -22.55 9.95
C GLU A 243 6.70 -23.49 9.27
N ALA A 244 7.91 -23.01 8.97
CA ALA A 244 8.98 -23.78 8.34
C ALA A 244 9.50 -24.90 9.26
N ASN A 245 9.66 -24.59 10.55
CA ASN A 245 10.05 -25.54 11.60
C ASN A 245 8.91 -26.50 11.99
N GLY A 246 7.69 -26.26 11.49
CA GLY A 246 6.52 -27.12 11.70
C GLY A 246 5.85 -26.97 13.07
N THR A 247 6.31 -26.04 13.91
CA THR A 247 5.80 -25.78 15.27
C THR A 247 4.50 -24.97 15.27
N LEU A 248 4.35 -24.04 14.32
CA LEU A 248 3.13 -23.26 14.10
C LEU A 248 2.54 -23.56 12.73
N GLN A 249 1.86 -24.70 12.56
CA GLN A 249 1.23 -25.00 11.27
C GLN A 249 -0.03 -24.15 11.03
N GLY A 250 0.05 -23.26 10.05
CA GLY A 250 -1.09 -22.52 9.54
C GLY A 250 -2.20 -23.42 8.97
N ILE A 251 -3.38 -22.84 8.77
CA ILE A 251 -4.55 -23.57 8.28
C ILE A 251 -4.54 -23.58 6.74
N ARG A 252 -4.83 -24.74 6.16
CA ARG A 252 -5.04 -24.91 4.71
C ARG A 252 -6.52 -25.07 4.41
N VAL A 253 -7.08 -24.16 3.61
CA VAL A 253 -8.53 -24.18 3.28
C VAL A 253 -8.89 -25.33 2.33
N ALA A 254 -7.99 -25.68 1.40
CA ALA A 254 -8.13 -26.80 0.46
C ALA A 254 -6.75 -27.31 0.02
N ARG A 255 -6.64 -28.54 -0.49
CA ARG A 255 -5.34 -29.15 -0.85
C ARG A 255 -4.46 -28.25 -1.75
N GLY A 256 -5.07 -27.56 -2.72
CA GLY A 256 -4.40 -26.63 -3.64
C GLY A 256 -4.25 -25.20 -3.14
N SER A 257 -4.74 -24.87 -1.94
CA SER A 257 -4.56 -23.55 -1.33
C SER A 257 -3.25 -23.48 -0.52
N PRO A 258 -2.61 -22.30 -0.40
CA PRO A 258 -1.50 -22.11 0.53
C PRO A 258 -1.96 -22.28 1.98
N ARG A 259 -1.00 -22.58 2.87
CA ARG A 259 -1.22 -22.46 4.31
C ARG A 259 -1.26 -20.98 4.70
N VAL A 260 -2.09 -20.64 5.66
CA VAL A 260 -2.22 -19.29 6.21
C VAL A 260 -2.12 -19.41 7.72
N SER A 261 -1.06 -18.83 8.31
CA SER A 261 -0.86 -18.71 9.76
C SER A 261 -1.39 -17.40 10.33
N HIS A 262 -1.36 -16.31 9.58
CA HIS A 262 -1.76 -15.00 10.06
C HIS A 262 -2.30 -14.09 8.95
N LEU A 263 -3.14 -13.14 9.32
CA LEU A 263 -3.59 -12.01 8.52
C LEU A 263 -3.47 -10.76 9.38
N LEU A 264 -2.75 -9.76 8.90
CA LEU A 264 -2.48 -8.53 9.64
C LEU A 264 -3.19 -7.37 8.93
N PHE A 265 -3.96 -6.60 9.69
CA PHE A 265 -4.51 -5.32 9.22
C PHE A 265 -4.39 -4.28 10.33
N ALA A 266 -3.39 -3.39 10.23
CA ALA A 266 -3.07 -2.44 11.29
C ALA A 266 -2.94 -3.14 12.66
N ASP A 267 -3.77 -2.74 13.63
CA ASP A 267 -3.87 -3.32 14.97
C ASP A 267 -4.74 -4.59 15.04
N ASP A 268 -5.62 -4.80 14.07
CA ASP A 268 -6.52 -5.95 13.98
C ASP A 268 -5.82 -7.16 13.32
N THR A 269 -5.15 -7.96 14.14
CA THR A 269 -4.43 -9.17 13.70
C THR A 269 -5.26 -10.44 13.92
N MET A 270 -5.18 -11.39 12.97
CA MET A 270 -5.87 -12.67 13.04
C MET A 270 -4.85 -13.79 12.84
N PHE A 271 -4.80 -14.73 13.79
CA PHE A 271 -3.93 -15.90 13.73
C PHE A 271 -4.73 -17.18 13.48
N PHE A 272 -4.13 -18.09 12.75
CA PHE A 272 -4.68 -19.38 12.34
C PHE A 272 -3.67 -20.45 12.70
N CYS A 273 -3.99 -21.26 13.70
CA CYS A 273 -3.14 -22.36 14.14
C CYS A 273 -4.01 -23.57 14.52
N GLN A 274 -3.36 -24.71 14.72
CA GLN A 274 -4.01 -25.89 15.26
C GLN A 274 -4.31 -25.70 16.75
N SER A 275 -5.37 -26.34 17.26
CA SER A 275 -5.71 -26.32 18.69
C SER A 275 -4.87 -27.32 19.51
N SER A 276 -3.67 -27.66 19.03
CA SER A 276 -2.73 -28.50 19.74
C SER A 276 -1.99 -27.66 20.79
N PRO A 277 -1.68 -28.22 21.97
CA PRO A 277 -0.93 -27.49 23.01
C PRO A 277 0.37 -26.89 22.47
N GLU A 278 1.11 -27.63 21.66
CA GLU A 278 2.41 -27.24 21.12
C GLU A 278 2.30 -26.00 20.22
N SER A 279 1.28 -25.96 19.35
CA SER A 279 1.06 -24.82 18.45
C SER A 279 0.54 -23.59 19.20
N CYS A 280 -0.32 -23.78 20.22
CA CYS A 280 -0.76 -22.69 21.07
C CYS A 280 0.40 -22.10 21.89
N SER A 281 1.29 -22.94 22.43
CA SER A 281 2.47 -22.50 23.18
C SER A 281 3.45 -21.77 22.27
N THR A 282 3.69 -22.27 21.05
CA THR A 282 4.54 -21.61 20.06
C THR A 282 3.98 -20.23 19.70
N LEU A 283 2.66 -20.12 19.48
CA LEU A 283 2.02 -18.83 19.22
C LEU A 283 2.17 -17.88 20.41
N ALA A 284 1.94 -18.36 21.64
CA ALA A 284 2.12 -17.54 22.85
C ALA A 284 3.57 -17.03 23.00
N LEU A 285 4.57 -17.86 22.67
CA LEU A 285 5.97 -17.47 22.65
C LEU A 285 6.24 -16.38 21.62
N ILE A 286 5.85 -16.58 20.35
CA ILE A 286 6.01 -15.58 19.28
C ILE A 286 5.37 -14.25 19.66
N LEU A 287 4.17 -14.32 20.26
CA LEU A 287 3.48 -13.14 20.73
C LEU A 287 4.24 -12.47 21.87
N SER A 288 4.75 -13.21 22.85
CA SER A 288 5.55 -12.67 23.94
C SER A 288 6.85 -12.03 23.45
N GLU A 289 7.58 -12.69 22.54
CA GLU A 289 8.77 -12.14 21.89
C GLU A 289 8.43 -10.85 21.14
N TYR A 290 7.28 -10.81 20.45
CA TYR A 290 6.80 -9.59 19.80
C TYR A 290 6.37 -8.51 20.79
N GLU A 291 5.78 -8.85 21.94
CA GLU A 291 5.43 -7.87 22.98
C GLU A 291 6.68 -7.24 23.59
N GLN A 292 7.66 -8.08 23.95
CA GLN A 292 8.95 -7.68 24.51
C GLN A 292 9.76 -6.86 23.51
N ALA A 293 9.81 -7.32 22.25
CA ALA A 293 10.44 -6.56 21.19
C ALA A 293 9.65 -5.27 20.96
N SER A 294 8.43 -5.30 20.42
CA SER A 294 7.73 -4.10 19.98
C SER A 294 7.44 -3.08 21.10
N GLY A 295 7.29 -3.52 22.35
CA GLY A 295 6.77 -2.74 23.48
C GLY A 295 5.23 -2.66 23.50
N HIS A 296 4.55 -3.31 22.55
CA HIS A 296 3.09 -3.37 22.50
C HIS A 296 2.58 -4.62 23.18
N LYS A 297 1.62 -4.47 24.10
CA LYS A 297 0.98 -5.60 24.79
C LYS A 297 -0.35 -5.96 24.13
N ILE A 298 -0.62 -7.25 24.00
CA ILE A 298 -1.86 -7.79 23.46
C ILE A 298 -2.98 -7.55 24.46
N ASN A 299 -4.09 -7.02 23.95
CA ASN A 299 -5.29 -6.82 24.75
C ASN A 299 -6.10 -8.13 24.80
N THR A 300 -5.85 -8.96 25.80
CA THR A 300 -6.57 -10.24 26.00
C THR A 300 -8.07 -10.07 26.25
N ALA A 301 -8.51 -8.91 26.77
CA ALA A 301 -9.92 -8.61 26.99
C ALA A 301 -10.68 -8.29 25.69
N LYS A 302 -10.00 -7.68 24.72
CA LYS A 302 -10.56 -7.43 23.38
C LYS A 302 -10.42 -8.64 22.46
N SER A 303 -9.35 -9.41 22.64
CA SER A 303 -9.05 -10.60 21.84
C SER A 303 -10.08 -11.71 22.08
N SER A 304 -10.33 -12.53 21.06
CA SER A 304 -11.24 -13.68 21.15
C SER A 304 -10.72 -14.85 20.34
N ILE A 305 -10.99 -16.07 20.81
CA ILE A 305 -10.63 -17.30 20.10
C ILE A 305 -11.89 -17.94 19.51
N THR A 306 -11.83 -18.30 18.23
CA THR A 306 -12.91 -19.03 17.55
C THR A 306 -12.47 -20.46 17.25
N PHE A 307 -13.22 -21.43 17.75
CA PHE A 307 -12.90 -22.85 17.58
C PHE A 307 -13.72 -23.53 16.46
N SER A 308 -13.19 -24.62 15.93
CA SER A 308 -13.95 -25.46 15.00
C SER A 308 -15.08 -26.20 15.73
N LYS A 309 -16.18 -26.48 15.03
CA LYS A 309 -17.36 -27.17 15.63
C LYS A 309 -17.02 -28.54 16.24
N LYS A 310 -15.97 -29.20 15.76
CA LYS A 310 -15.54 -30.54 16.20
C LYS A 310 -14.46 -30.52 17.28
N THR A 311 -14.00 -29.34 17.72
CA THR A 311 -12.98 -29.25 18.78
C THR A 311 -13.61 -29.61 20.13
N SER A 312 -13.06 -30.62 20.81
CA SER A 312 -13.52 -31.06 22.14
C SER A 312 -13.35 -29.97 23.19
N GLN A 313 -14.18 -30.02 24.24
CA GLN A 313 -14.17 -29.00 25.29
C GLN A 313 -12.80 -28.92 26.00
N ASP A 314 -12.17 -30.06 26.27
CA ASP A 314 -10.85 -30.11 26.91
C ASP A 314 -9.80 -29.35 26.09
N LYS A 315 -9.74 -29.60 24.77
CA LYS A 315 -8.80 -28.91 23.87
C LYS A 315 -9.07 -27.39 23.81
N ARG A 316 -10.32 -26.98 23.90
CA ARG A 316 -10.68 -25.54 23.96
C ARG A 316 -10.15 -24.92 25.25
N THR A 317 -10.40 -25.56 26.39
CA THR A 317 -9.95 -25.07 27.71
C THR A 317 -8.42 -24.98 27.75
N THR A 318 -7.71 -26.02 27.29
CA THR A 318 -6.25 -26.01 27.20
C THR A 318 -5.73 -24.85 26.34
N ALA A 319 -6.28 -24.66 25.13
CA ALA A 319 -5.87 -23.57 24.24
C ALA A 319 -6.12 -22.17 24.85
N LYS A 320 -7.27 -21.98 25.51
CA LYS A 320 -7.58 -20.71 26.21
C LYS A 320 -6.59 -20.42 27.34
N ASN A 321 -6.25 -21.44 28.13
CA ASN A 321 -5.32 -21.30 29.23
C ASN A 321 -3.92 -20.95 28.76
N ILE A 322 -3.43 -21.60 27.69
CA ILE A 322 -2.11 -21.33 27.12
C ILE A 322 -2.03 -19.92 26.54
N LEU A 323 -3.04 -19.49 25.78
CA LEU A 323 -3.06 -18.18 25.12
C LEU A 323 -3.48 -17.03 26.05
N GLY A 324 -4.00 -17.32 27.24
CA GLY A 324 -4.50 -16.30 28.17
C GLY A 324 -5.74 -15.54 27.67
N ILE A 325 -6.51 -16.13 26.74
CA ILE A 325 -7.73 -15.51 26.17
C ILE A 325 -8.94 -16.37 26.54
N SER A 326 -9.82 -15.84 27.39
CA SER A 326 -11.01 -16.55 27.87
C SER A 326 -12.23 -16.40 26.96
N LYS A 327 -12.29 -15.30 26.21
CA LYS A 327 -13.43 -14.93 25.36
C LYS A 327 -13.50 -15.81 24.10
N GLU A 328 -14.62 -16.50 23.92
CA GLU A 328 -14.92 -17.17 22.66
C GLU A 328 -15.52 -16.18 21.66
N GLY A 329 -15.00 -16.21 20.43
CA GLY A 329 -15.48 -15.42 19.31
C GLY A 329 -16.70 -16.02 18.64
N GLY A 330 -17.14 -15.39 17.54
CA GLY A 330 -18.19 -15.93 16.67
C GLY A 330 -19.44 -15.06 16.53
N ASN A 331 -19.70 -14.17 17.49
CA ASN A 331 -20.79 -13.18 17.42
C ASN A 331 -20.28 -11.74 17.24
N GLY A 332 -18.97 -11.57 17.04
CA GLY A 332 -18.30 -10.28 16.91
C GLY A 332 -18.30 -9.70 15.49
N LYS A 333 -17.64 -8.54 15.35
CA LYS A 333 -17.31 -7.93 14.05
C LYS A 333 -15.80 -7.87 13.91
N TYR A 334 -15.29 -8.30 12.76
CA TYR A 334 -13.92 -8.08 12.31
C TYR A 334 -13.94 -7.11 11.13
N LEU A 335 -13.21 -6.00 11.23
CA LEU A 335 -13.21 -4.91 10.23
C LEU A 335 -14.61 -4.41 9.86
N GLY A 336 -15.56 -4.45 10.80
CA GLY A 336 -16.94 -4.02 10.56
C GLY A 336 -17.83 -5.04 9.81
N LEU A 337 -17.29 -6.22 9.50
CA LEU A 337 -18.02 -7.38 8.98
C LEU A 337 -18.20 -8.45 10.08
N PRO A 338 -19.29 -9.23 10.05
CA PRO A 338 -19.50 -10.27 11.07
C PRO A 338 -18.44 -11.37 10.99
N GLU A 339 -17.94 -11.77 12.16
CA GLU A 339 -16.84 -12.73 12.31
C GLU A 339 -17.25 -14.15 11.86
N HIS A 340 -18.49 -14.56 12.15
CA HIS A 340 -19.03 -15.86 11.73
C HIS A 340 -20.23 -15.71 10.79
N PHE A 341 -20.14 -16.36 9.63
CA PHE A 341 -21.21 -16.39 8.63
C PHE A 341 -22.08 -17.63 8.85
N GLU A 342 -22.95 -17.57 9.86
CA GLU A 342 -23.85 -18.67 10.15
C GLU A 342 -25.10 -18.71 9.23
N ARG A 343 -25.93 -19.76 9.39
CA ARG A 343 -27.02 -20.10 8.45
C ARG A 343 -28.03 -18.96 8.23
N ARG A 344 -28.19 -18.03 9.17
CA ARG A 344 -29.09 -16.87 9.03
C ARG A 344 -28.40 -15.66 8.38
N LYS A 345 -28.13 -15.79 7.08
CA LYS A 345 -27.53 -14.72 6.25
C LYS A 345 -28.34 -13.42 6.24
N LYS A 346 -29.66 -13.48 6.48
CA LYS A 346 -30.55 -12.31 6.47
C LYS A 346 -30.26 -11.36 7.63
N ASP A 347 -30.14 -11.89 8.85
CA ASP A 347 -29.95 -11.10 10.08
C ASP A 347 -28.62 -10.34 10.05
N LEU A 348 -27.62 -10.96 9.42
CA LEU A 348 -26.26 -10.45 9.25
C LEU A 348 -26.21 -9.14 8.45
N PHE A 349 -27.10 -8.98 7.46
CA PHE A 349 -27.18 -7.77 6.64
C PHE A 349 -28.27 -6.79 7.09
N THR A 350 -29.18 -7.19 8.00
CA THR A 350 -30.16 -6.27 8.60
C THR A 350 -29.47 -5.12 9.32
N ALA A 351 -28.36 -5.39 10.03
CA ALA A 351 -27.56 -4.36 10.69
C ALA A 351 -26.97 -3.29 9.73
N ILE A 352 -26.89 -3.57 8.42
CA ILE A 352 -26.50 -2.56 7.42
C ILE A 352 -27.69 -1.63 7.17
N ILE A 353 -28.88 -2.18 6.97
CA ILE A 353 -30.11 -1.40 6.80
C ILE A 353 -30.34 -0.52 8.03
N ASP A 354 -30.24 -1.08 9.24
CA ASP A 354 -30.52 -0.33 10.47
C ASP A 354 -29.59 0.88 10.60
N ARG A 355 -28.30 0.71 10.24
CA ARG A 355 -27.34 1.82 10.20
C ARG A 355 -27.71 2.88 9.15
N ILE A 356 -28.18 2.47 7.97
CA ILE A 356 -28.62 3.40 6.93
C ILE A 356 -29.87 4.15 7.40
N MET A 357 -30.85 3.46 8.01
CA MET A 357 -32.07 4.06 8.54
C MET A 357 -31.77 5.05 9.66
N GLN A 358 -30.98 4.67 10.66
CA GLN A 358 -30.56 5.56 11.75
C GLN A 358 -29.86 6.81 11.23
N ARG A 359 -28.94 6.66 10.26
CA ARG A 359 -28.27 7.80 9.64
C ARG A 359 -29.22 8.65 8.79
N ALA A 360 -30.15 8.04 8.06
CA ALA A 360 -31.13 8.76 7.25
C ALA A 360 -32.05 9.62 8.14
N SER A 361 -32.61 9.06 9.22
CA SER A 361 -33.44 9.80 10.18
C SER A 361 -32.66 10.93 10.86
N SER A 362 -31.42 10.66 11.29
CA SER A 362 -30.54 11.68 11.89
C SER A 362 -30.19 12.83 10.94
N LEU A 363 -30.13 12.58 9.64
CA LEU A 363 -29.88 13.60 8.63
C LEU A 363 -31.17 14.31 8.19
N ALA A 364 -32.30 13.62 8.21
CA ALA A 364 -33.60 14.19 7.87
C ALA A 364 -34.02 15.28 8.87
N SER A 365 -33.72 15.10 10.16
CA SER A 365 -34.01 16.09 11.22
C SER A 365 -33.30 17.45 11.02
N ARG A 366 -32.24 17.50 10.20
CA ARG A 366 -31.45 18.71 9.94
C ARG A 366 -32.05 19.67 8.89
N ARG A 367 -33.30 19.43 8.45
CA ARG A 367 -34.04 20.27 7.48
C ARG A 367 -33.20 20.69 6.26
N LEU A 368 -32.62 19.71 5.58
CA LEU A 368 -31.70 19.92 4.46
C LEU A 368 -32.41 20.41 3.19
N SER A 369 -31.73 21.29 2.43
CA SER A 369 -32.12 21.63 1.05
C SER A 369 -32.05 20.40 0.13
N LYS A 370 -32.67 20.47 -1.06
CA LYS A 370 -32.62 19.37 -2.04
C LYS A 370 -31.18 19.05 -2.48
N ALA A 371 -30.35 20.06 -2.68
CA ALA A 371 -28.93 19.88 -2.96
C ALA A 371 -28.21 19.21 -1.77
N GLY A 372 -28.49 19.65 -0.54
CA GLY A 372 -27.93 19.05 0.67
C GLY A 372 -28.31 17.57 0.82
N LYS A 373 -29.58 17.22 0.59
CA LYS A 373 -30.04 15.82 0.58
C LYS A 373 -29.32 14.99 -0.48
N MET A 374 -29.10 15.54 -1.67
CA MET A 374 -28.42 14.83 -2.76
C MET A 374 -26.99 14.49 -2.35
N THR A 375 -26.27 15.47 -1.78
CA THR A 375 -24.90 15.29 -1.30
C THR A 375 -24.85 14.23 -0.20
N MET A 376 -25.68 14.35 0.83
CA MET A 376 -25.70 13.41 1.96
C MET A 376 -26.08 11.99 1.55
N LEU A 377 -27.02 11.84 0.62
CA LEU A 377 -27.42 10.54 0.08
C LEU A 377 -26.23 9.86 -0.61
N LYS A 378 -25.50 10.59 -1.46
CA LYS A 378 -24.36 10.05 -2.22
C LYS A 378 -23.12 9.78 -1.37
N SER A 379 -22.74 10.74 -0.53
CA SER A 379 -21.48 10.66 0.22
C SER A 379 -21.59 9.81 1.49
N ILE A 380 -22.78 9.75 2.10
CA ILE A 380 -22.98 9.03 3.37
C ILE A 380 -23.82 7.78 3.15
N LEU A 381 -25.09 7.92 2.76
CA LEU A 381 -26.03 6.80 2.80
C LEU A 381 -25.67 5.68 1.81
N GLN A 382 -25.28 6.02 0.57
CA GLN A 382 -24.80 5.06 -0.42
C GLN A 382 -23.40 4.51 -0.11
N ALA A 383 -22.61 5.21 0.70
CA ALA A 383 -21.28 4.75 1.10
C ALA A 383 -21.32 3.68 2.19
N ILE A 384 -22.28 3.75 3.13
CA ILE A 384 -22.41 2.80 4.25
C ILE A 384 -22.35 1.31 3.83
N PRO A 385 -23.11 0.83 2.83
CA PRO A 385 -23.07 -0.58 2.43
C PRO A 385 -21.84 -0.95 1.59
N THR A 386 -21.04 0.02 1.12
CA THR A 386 -19.99 -0.20 0.12
C THR A 386 -18.94 -1.21 0.58
N TYR A 387 -18.55 -1.15 1.86
CA TYR A 387 -17.59 -2.10 2.41
C TYR A 387 -18.11 -3.54 2.44
N SER A 388 -19.39 -3.74 2.80
CA SER A 388 -19.97 -5.09 2.78
C SER A 388 -20.25 -5.60 1.36
N MET A 389 -20.66 -4.71 0.46
CA MET A 389 -20.88 -5.03 -0.96
C MET A 389 -19.59 -5.37 -1.70
N SER A 390 -18.43 -4.86 -1.24
CA SER A 390 -17.17 -5.24 -1.86
C SER A 390 -16.82 -6.71 -1.62
N CYS A 391 -17.24 -7.29 -0.50
CA CYS A 391 -16.94 -8.69 -0.15
C CYS A 391 -18.09 -9.66 -0.44
N PHE A 392 -19.35 -9.20 -0.44
CA PHE A 392 -20.54 -10.05 -0.52
C PHE A 392 -21.59 -9.51 -1.47
N LEU A 393 -22.33 -10.42 -2.09
CA LEU A 393 -23.55 -10.09 -2.84
C LEU A 393 -24.74 -9.97 -1.89
N LEU A 394 -25.30 -8.78 -1.74
CA LEU A 394 -26.46 -8.56 -0.90
C LEU A 394 -27.71 -9.23 -1.53
N PRO A 395 -28.61 -9.81 -0.72
CA PRO A 395 -29.86 -10.35 -1.23
C PRO A 395 -30.70 -9.26 -1.93
N ALA A 396 -31.32 -9.57 -3.06
CA ALA A 396 -32.14 -8.60 -3.82
C ALA A 396 -33.24 -7.95 -2.96
N SER A 397 -33.86 -8.71 -2.04
CA SER A 397 -34.84 -8.18 -1.08
C SER A 397 -34.25 -7.10 -0.16
N LEU A 398 -32.99 -7.26 0.25
CA LEU A 398 -32.29 -6.28 1.08
C LEU A 398 -31.98 -5.02 0.26
N CYS A 399 -31.50 -5.18 -0.97
CA CYS A 399 -31.24 -4.05 -1.87
C CYS A 399 -32.50 -3.21 -2.11
N LYS A 400 -33.64 -3.86 -2.35
CA LYS A 400 -34.95 -3.19 -2.47
C LYS A 400 -35.33 -2.41 -1.21
N ARG A 401 -35.06 -2.97 -0.02
CA ARG A 401 -35.29 -2.27 1.26
C ARG A 401 -34.37 -1.06 1.42
N ILE A 402 -33.08 -1.18 1.09
CA ILE A 402 -32.13 -0.06 1.10
C ILE A 402 -32.61 1.05 0.15
N GLN A 403 -32.93 0.67 -1.09
CA GLN A 403 -33.46 1.59 -2.10
C GLN A 403 -34.72 2.32 -1.61
N SER A 404 -35.63 1.62 -0.93
CA SER A 404 -36.81 2.22 -0.32
C SER A 404 -36.43 3.30 0.71
N VAL A 405 -35.45 3.03 1.59
CA VAL A 405 -34.99 4.01 2.59
C VAL A 405 -34.36 5.23 1.91
N LEU A 406 -33.53 5.03 0.89
CA LEU A 406 -32.91 6.13 0.13
C LEU A 406 -33.95 6.97 -0.62
N THR A 407 -34.96 6.32 -1.21
CA THR A 407 -36.08 6.97 -1.90
C THR A 407 -36.89 7.84 -0.93
N ARG A 408 -37.18 7.30 0.26
CA ARG A 408 -37.89 8.01 1.33
C ARG A 408 -37.11 9.23 1.79
N PHE A 409 -35.83 9.09 2.09
CA PHE A 409 -34.96 10.20 2.49
C PHE A 409 -34.94 11.34 1.46
N TRP A 410 -34.96 11.00 0.16
CA TRP A 410 -34.96 11.98 -0.93
C TRP A 410 -36.28 12.77 -1.05
N TRP A 411 -37.42 12.10 -0.96
CA TRP A 411 -38.73 12.69 -1.22
C TRP A 411 -39.40 13.28 0.03
N ASP A 412 -39.29 12.60 1.16
CA ASP A 412 -40.00 12.96 2.38
C ASP A 412 -39.37 14.22 3.01
N LYS A 413 -40.18 15.12 3.54
CA LYS A 413 -39.67 16.32 4.24
C LYS A 413 -39.36 16.02 5.71
N ASP A 414 -40.09 15.09 6.31
CA ASP A 414 -40.02 14.69 7.70
C ASP A 414 -40.30 13.18 7.82
N ASP A 415 -39.80 12.52 8.87
CA ASP A 415 -39.89 11.05 9.03
C ASP A 415 -41.34 10.55 9.14
N GLN A 416 -42.28 11.43 9.50
CA GLN A 416 -43.70 11.09 9.65
C GLN A 416 -44.56 11.34 8.40
N ILE A 417 -44.08 12.15 7.43
CA ILE A 417 -44.87 12.54 6.26
C ILE A 417 -44.34 11.84 5.02
N ARG A 418 -45.04 10.78 4.63
CA ARG A 418 -44.79 10.06 3.37
C ARG A 418 -45.25 10.89 2.18
N LYS A 419 -44.31 11.44 1.42
CA LYS A 419 -44.58 12.14 0.17
C LYS A 419 -44.63 11.17 -1.02
N MET A 420 -45.32 11.60 -2.07
CA MET A 420 -45.37 10.89 -3.33
C MET A 420 -44.01 10.97 -4.04
N SER A 421 -43.56 9.84 -4.58
CA SER A 421 -42.35 9.76 -5.41
C SER A 421 -42.72 10.10 -6.85
N TRP A 422 -42.47 11.35 -7.25
CA TRP A 422 -42.84 11.86 -8.57
C TRP A 422 -42.01 11.27 -9.72
N VAL A 423 -40.81 10.78 -9.43
CA VAL A 423 -39.91 10.19 -10.42
C VAL A 423 -39.47 8.81 -9.94
N ALA A 424 -39.48 7.83 -10.85
CA ALA A 424 -39.02 6.48 -10.58
C ALA A 424 -37.51 6.48 -10.24
N TRP A 425 -37.11 5.64 -9.29
CA TRP A 425 -35.73 5.56 -8.84
C TRP A 425 -34.74 5.25 -9.97
N SER A 426 -35.14 4.40 -10.93
CA SER A 426 -34.33 4.06 -12.11
C SER A 426 -33.97 5.27 -12.98
N LYS A 427 -34.83 6.30 -13.03
CA LYS A 427 -34.50 7.57 -13.71
C LYS A 427 -33.54 8.42 -12.87
N LEU A 428 -33.65 8.39 -11.55
CA LEU A 428 -32.77 9.13 -10.65
C LEU A 428 -31.33 8.57 -10.63
N THR A 429 -31.16 7.29 -10.96
CA THR A 429 -29.85 6.63 -11.01
C THR A 429 -29.04 6.95 -12.27
N ASN A 430 -29.70 7.40 -13.34
CA ASN A 430 -29.02 7.77 -14.59
C ASN A 430 -28.04 8.92 -14.39
N GLN A 431 -27.11 9.07 -15.33
CA GLN A 431 -26.12 10.16 -15.27
C GLN A 431 -26.80 11.53 -15.40
N LYS A 432 -26.14 12.57 -14.90
CA LYS A 432 -26.67 13.95 -15.04
C LYS A 432 -26.85 14.35 -16.50
N ALA A 433 -25.95 13.90 -17.38
CA ALA A 433 -26.05 14.12 -18.83
C ALA A 433 -27.30 13.47 -19.45
N GLU A 434 -27.80 12.40 -18.85
CA GLU A 434 -28.98 11.65 -19.30
C GLU A 434 -30.26 12.07 -18.54
N GLY A 435 -30.23 13.22 -17.85
CA GLY A 435 -31.37 13.75 -17.09
C GLY A 435 -31.60 13.09 -15.72
N GLY A 436 -30.66 12.27 -15.24
CA GLY A 436 -30.71 11.67 -13.90
C GLY A 436 -29.99 12.48 -12.83
N LEU A 437 -30.01 11.99 -11.58
CA LEU A 437 -29.29 12.60 -10.47
C LEU A 437 -27.95 11.91 -10.18
N GLY A 438 -27.62 10.83 -10.89
CA GLY A 438 -26.44 10.02 -10.67
C GLY A 438 -26.43 9.34 -9.30
N PHE A 439 -27.59 8.89 -8.83
CA PHE A 439 -27.67 7.96 -7.70
C PHE A 439 -27.21 6.57 -8.13
N ARG A 440 -26.73 5.76 -7.17
CA ARG A 440 -26.32 4.39 -7.46
C ARG A 440 -27.49 3.45 -7.32
N GLU A 441 -27.68 2.60 -8.31
CA GLU A 441 -28.50 1.41 -8.16
C GLU A 441 -27.71 0.36 -7.34
N ILE A 442 -28.25 -0.03 -6.20
CA ILE A 442 -27.49 -0.76 -5.18
C ILE A 442 -27.10 -2.16 -5.66
N GLN A 443 -27.99 -2.82 -6.41
CA GLN A 443 -27.74 -4.17 -6.93
C GLN A 443 -26.60 -4.17 -7.96
N ASP A 444 -26.68 -3.28 -8.94
CA ASP A 444 -25.65 -3.16 -9.99
C ASP A 444 -24.32 -2.69 -9.40
N PHE A 445 -24.37 -1.72 -8.48
CA PHE A 445 -23.16 -1.24 -7.80
C PHE A 445 -22.49 -2.36 -6.98
N ASN A 446 -23.27 -3.23 -6.32
CA ASN A 446 -22.72 -4.39 -5.64
C ASN A 446 -22.03 -5.35 -6.61
N LEU A 447 -22.66 -5.65 -7.75
CA LEU A 447 -22.09 -6.54 -8.76
C LEU A 447 -20.77 -5.98 -9.33
N VAL A 448 -20.73 -4.67 -9.60
CA VAL A 448 -19.51 -3.98 -10.07
C VAL A 448 -18.39 -4.06 -9.03
N LEU A 449 -18.68 -3.90 -7.74
CA LEU A 449 -17.65 -4.05 -6.69
C LEU A 449 -17.09 -5.48 -6.63
N LEU A 450 -17.92 -6.49 -6.81
CA LEU A 450 -17.49 -7.90 -6.88
C LEU A 450 -16.71 -8.20 -8.16
N ALA A 451 -17.07 -7.53 -9.27
CA ALA A 451 -16.30 -7.57 -10.50
C ALA A 451 -14.87 -7.02 -10.30
N LYS A 452 -14.67 -5.99 -9.46
CA LYS A 452 -13.31 -5.52 -9.10
C LYS A 452 -12.46 -6.59 -8.43
N ILE A 453 -13.05 -7.43 -7.57
CA ILE A 453 -12.33 -8.56 -6.97
C ILE A 453 -11.97 -9.59 -8.04
N SER A 454 -12.91 -9.90 -8.94
CA SER A 454 -12.68 -10.82 -10.05
C SER A 454 -11.55 -10.35 -10.97
N TRP A 455 -11.54 -9.05 -11.28
CA TRP A 455 -10.47 -8.40 -12.03
C TRP A 455 -9.11 -8.48 -11.30
N ARG A 456 -9.12 -8.28 -9.97
CA ARG A 456 -7.90 -8.44 -9.15
C ARG A 456 -7.36 -9.87 -9.20
N ILE A 457 -8.23 -10.89 -9.18
CA ILE A 457 -7.82 -12.29 -9.30
C ILE A 457 -7.19 -12.56 -10.68
N LEU A 458 -7.75 -11.97 -11.74
CA LEU A 458 -7.22 -12.08 -13.11
C LEU A 458 -5.86 -11.41 -13.28
N ASN A 459 -5.70 -10.18 -12.80
CA ASN A 459 -4.47 -9.41 -13.01
C ASN A 459 -3.34 -9.80 -12.05
N ASN A 460 -3.67 -10.24 -10.83
CA ASN A 460 -2.71 -10.57 -9.79
C ASN A 460 -2.91 -12.00 -9.27
N PRO A 461 -2.70 -13.04 -10.09
CA PRO A 461 -2.94 -14.43 -9.71
C PRO A 461 -2.03 -14.90 -8.55
N GLY A 462 -0.87 -14.25 -8.37
CA GLY A 462 0.07 -14.56 -7.28
C GLY A 462 -0.34 -14.03 -5.90
N CYS A 463 -1.35 -13.16 -5.80
CA CYS A 463 -1.75 -12.61 -4.51
C CYS A 463 -2.41 -13.69 -3.62
N LEU A 464 -2.31 -13.55 -2.30
CA LEU A 464 -2.82 -14.54 -1.34
C LEU A 464 -4.30 -14.86 -1.56
N LEU A 465 -5.12 -13.83 -1.79
CA LEU A 465 -6.55 -13.98 -2.07
C LEU A 465 -6.80 -14.86 -3.31
N ALA A 466 -6.11 -14.58 -4.41
CA ALA A 466 -6.25 -15.35 -5.64
C ALA A 466 -5.83 -16.80 -5.41
N ARG A 467 -4.64 -17.04 -4.86
CA ARG A 467 -4.11 -18.39 -4.58
C ARG A 467 -5.01 -19.22 -3.66
N VAL A 468 -5.58 -18.61 -2.62
CA VAL A 468 -6.50 -19.31 -1.71
C VAL A 468 -7.79 -19.69 -2.42
N LEU A 469 -8.41 -18.74 -3.14
CA LEU A 469 -9.70 -18.96 -3.78
C LEU A 469 -9.60 -19.89 -5.00
N THR A 470 -8.61 -19.69 -5.88
CA THR A 470 -8.39 -20.57 -7.03
C THR A 470 -7.97 -21.97 -6.58
N GLY A 471 -7.10 -22.09 -5.58
CA GLY A 471 -6.72 -23.38 -5.01
C GLY A 471 -7.89 -24.16 -4.37
N LYS A 472 -8.92 -23.45 -3.91
CA LYS A 472 -10.14 -24.06 -3.34
C LYS A 472 -11.16 -24.45 -4.40
N TYR A 473 -11.40 -23.57 -5.37
CA TYR A 473 -12.54 -23.68 -6.29
C TYR A 473 -12.17 -23.97 -7.74
N CYS A 474 -11.02 -23.48 -8.21
CA CYS A 474 -10.55 -23.57 -9.60
C CYS A 474 -9.54 -24.72 -9.75
N ARG A 475 -9.92 -25.95 -9.37
CA ARG A 475 -9.01 -27.11 -9.33
C ARG A 475 -8.28 -27.34 -10.67
N ASN A 476 -9.05 -27.70 -11.71
CA ASN A 476 -8.52 -28.02 -13.05
C ASN A 476 -8.96 -27.00 -14.10
N ASN A 477 -9.85 -26.07 -13.73
CA ASN A 477 -10.41 -25.08 -14.64
C ASN A 477 -9.74 -23.74 -14.42
N SER A 478 -9.61 -22.96 -15.49
CA SER A 478 -9.26 -21.55 -15.35
C SER A 478 -10.29 -20.81 -14.50
N PHE A 479 -9.89 -19.71 -13.87
CA PHE A 479 -10.82 -18.85 -13.12
C PHE A 479 -12.00 -18.40 -13.99
N LEU A 480 -11.73 -18.12 -15.28
CA LEU A 480 -12.75 -17.78 -16.26
C LEU A 480 -13.73 -18.94 -16.48
N GLU A 481 -13.29 -20.17 -16.66
CA GLU A 481 -14.20 -21.28 -17.03
C GLU A 481 -14.86 -21.99 -15.84
N THR A 482 -14.51 -21.63 -14.60
CA THR A 482 -15.00 -22.35 -13.41
C THR A 482 -16.53 -22.22 -13.23
N PRO A 483 -17.30 -23.32 -13.17
CA PRO A 483 -18.76 -23.24 -12.97
C PRO A 483 -19.14 -22.86 -11.53
N ILE A 484 -20.35 -22.32 -11.34
CA ILE A 484 -20.89 -22.02 -10.01
C ILE A 484 -21.42 -23.31 -9.37
N ALA A 485 -20.67 -23.90 -8.45
CA ALA A 485 -21.14 -25.05 -7.68
C ALA A 485 -22.23 -24.67 -6.65
N PRO A 486 -23.25 -25.51 -6.41
CA PRO A 486 -24.31 -25.23 -5.44
C PRO A 486 -23.80 -25.15 -4.00
N SER A 487 -22.72 -25.88 -3.68
CA SER A 487 -22.08 -25.92 -2.36
C SER A 487 -21.03 -24.82 -2.13
N CYS A 488 -20.84 -23.89 -3.07
CA CYS A 488 -19.80 -22.87 -2.93
C CYS A 488 -20.15 -21.82 -1.86
N SER A 489 -19.11 -21.15 -1.32
CA SER A 489 -19.33 -20.08 -0.35
C SER A 489 -20.07 -18.91 -0.99
N HIS A 490 -20.84 -18.19 -0.18
CA HIS A 490 -21.61 -17.04 -0.63
C HIS A 490 -20.74 -15.95 -1.26
N GLY A 491 -19.58 -15.66 -0.65
CA GLY A 491 -18.60 -14.72 -1.21
C GLY A 491 -18.07 -15.18 -2.58
N TRP A 492 -17.76 -16.48 -2.74
CA TRP A 492 -17.31 -17.02 -4.03
C TRP A 492 -18.38 -16.91 -5.11
N ARG A 493 -19.64 -17.21 -4.79
CA ARG A 493 -20.76 -17.02 -5.72
C ARG A 493 -20.85 -15.58 -6.22
N GLY A 494 -20.69 -14.61 -5.32
CA GLY A 494 -20.67 -13.19 -5.67
C GLY A 494 -19.51 -12.84 -6.61
N ILE A 495 -18.31 -13.36 -6.34
CA ILE A 495 -17.14 -13.18 -7.22
C ILE A 495 -17.41 -13.79 -8.59
N LEU A 496 -17.95 -15.00 -8.71
CA LEU A 496 -18.23 -15.61 -10.01
C LEU A 496 -19.24 -14.81 -10.84
N LEU A 497 -20.26 -14.21 -10.20
CA LEU A 497 -21.19 -13.31 -10.88
C LEU A 497 -20.50 -12.04 -11.39
N GLY A 498 -19.62 -11.44 -10.57
CA GLY A 498 -18.79 -10.31 -11.00
C GLY A 498 -17.85 -10.67 -12.16
N ARG A 499 -17.29 -11.88 -12.17
CA ARG A 499 -16.50 -12.42 -13.27
C ARG A 499 -17.35 -12.59 -14.53
N ASP A 500 -18.57 -13.09 -14.43
CA ASP A 500 -19.43 -13.29 -15.60
C ASP A 500 -19.84 -11.95 -16.24
N LEU A 501 -20.00 -10.89 -15.44
CA LEU A 501 -20.12 -9.52 -15.93
C LEU A 501 -18.86 -9.07 -16.69
N LEU A 502 -17.66 -9.37 -16.17
CA LEU A 502 -16.41 -9.04 -16.87
C LEU A 502 -16.32 -9.77 -18.20
N LYS A 503 -16.53 -11.09 -18.22
CA LYS A 503 -16.39 -11.93 -19.43
C LYS A 503 -17.12 -11.39 -20.65
N GLN A 504 -18.27 -10.76 -20.46
CA GLN A 504 -19.04 -10.17 -21.56
C GLN A 504 -18.31 -9.01 -22.25
N ASN A 505 -17.39 -8.36 -21.53
CA ASN A 505 -16.71 -7.12 -21.90
C ASN A 505 -15.17 -7.27 -21.89
N LEU A 506 -14.62 -8.48 -21.80
CA LEU A 506 -13.18 -8.71 -21.81
C LEU A 506 -12.66 -8.79 -23.25
N GLY A 507 -11.67 -7.95 -23.58
CA GLY A 507 -10.80 -8.11 -24.74
C GLY A 507 -9.53 -8.87 -24.38
N LYS A 508 -9.06 -9.74 -25.28
CA LYS A 508 -7.84 -10.54 -25.08
C LYS A 508 -6.73 -10.06 -26.01
N ALA A 509 -5.65 -9.51 -25.45
CA ALA A 509 -4.45 -9.21 -26.23
C ALA A 509 -3.68 -10.50 -26.52
N ILE A 510 -3.38 -10.76 -27.78
CA ILE A 510 -2.68 -11.96 -28.21
C ILE A 510 -1.18 -11.76 -28.09
N GLY A 511 -0.55 -12.60 -27.26
CA GLY A 511 0.91 -12.80 -27.27
C GLY A 511 1.27 -13.94 -28.21
N ASN A 512 1.48 -15.14 -27.67
CA ASN A 512 1.84 -16.33 -28.47
C ASN A 512 0.66 -17.10 -29.07
N GLY A 513 -0.58 -16.70 -28.78
CA GLY A 513 -1.81 -17.33 -29.30
C GLY A 513 -2.11 -18.76 -28.81
N ARG A 514 -1.19 -19.43 -28.10
CA ARG A 514 -1.30 -20.86 -27.75
C ARG A 514 -2.46 -21.21 -26.83
N SER A 515 -3.00 -20.25 -26.07
CA SER A 515 -4.10 -20.48 -25.13
C SER A 515 -5.41 -19.86 -25.59
N THR A 516 -5.51 -19.44 -26.86
CA THR A 516 -6.70 -18.81 -27.42
C THR A 516 -7.24 -19.63 -28.57
N LYS A 517 -8.52 -20.00 -28.49
CA LYS A 517 -9.22 -20.73 -29.57
C LYS A 517 -9.80 -19.73 -30.56
N VAL A 518 -9.54 -19.95 -31.86
CA VAL A 518 -9.92 -18.99 -32.92
C VAL A 518 -11.44 -18.77 -32.93
N TRP A 519 -12.22 -19.84 -32.86
CA TRP A 519 -13.67 -19.82 -33.03
C TRP A 519 -14.49 -19.71 -31.74
N LYS A 520 -13.85 -19.83 -30.56
CA LYS A 520 -14.55 -19.87 -29.27
C LYS A 520 -14.25 -18.65 -28.39
N ASP A 521 -13.09 -18.02 -28.57
CA ASP A 521 -12.68 -16.88 -27.77
C ASP A 521 -12.89 -15.55 -28.52
N SER A 522 -13.14 -14.47 -27.78
CA SER A 522 -13.16 -13.12 -28.33
C SER A 522 -11.76 -12.52 -28.28
N TRP A 523 -11.07 -12.50 -29.42
CA TRP A 523 -9.67 -12.05 -29.51
C TRP A 523 -9.39 -11.03 -30.62
N VAL A 524 -10.35 -10.78 -31.51
CA VAL A 524 -10.19 -9.89 -32.67
C VAL A 524 -10.12 -8.42 -32.26
N SER A 525 -10.96 -8.01 -31.30
CA SER A 525 -11.01 -6.63 -30.81
C SER A 525 -10.81 -6.57 -29.30
N LEU A 526 -10.07 -5.56 -28.86
CA LEU A 526 -9.87 -5.26 -27.44
C LEU A 526 -11.03 -4.47 -26.84
N ILE A 527 -11.89 -3.89 -27.69
CA ILE A 527 -12.95 -2.94 -27.30
C ILE A 527 -14.33 -3.61 -27.39
N GLN A 528 -14.57 -4.41 -28.43
CA GLN A 528 -15.84 -5.07 -28.68
C GLN A 528 -15.67 -6.58 -28.67
N ARG A 529 -16.63 -7.28 -28.07
CA ARG A 529 -16.62 -8.75 -28.07
C ARG A 529 -16.91 -9.26 -29.48
N THR A 530 -15.86 -9.67 -30.16
CA THR A 530 -15.91 -10.12 -31.55
C THR A 530 -15.32 -11.51 -31.62
N ILE A 531 -16.19 -12.49 -31.87
CA ILE A 531 -15.82 -13.88 -32.10
C ILE A 531 -15.93 -14.09 -33.61
N PRO A 532 -14.86 -14.54 -34.29
CA PRO A 532 -14.93 -14.84 -35.71
C PRO A 532 -16.03 -15.86 -36.01
N CYS A 533 -16.78 -15.62 -37.08
CA CYS A 533 -17.77 -16.54 -37.61
C CYS A 533 -17.37 -16.95 -39.03
N GLY A 534 -17.53 -18.25 -39.34
CA GLY A 534 -17.20 -18.80 -40.64
C GLY A 534 -17.69 -20.24 -40.77
N PRO A 535 -17.63 -20.84 -41.97
CA PRO A 535 -17.85 -22.27 -42.13
C PRO A 535 -16.69 -23.03 -41.47
N ILE A 536 -16.93 -23.56 -40.26
CA ILE A 536 -15.92 -24.30 -39.50
C ILE A 536 -15.87 -25.72 -40.04
N THR A 537 -14.76 -26.11 -40.68
CA THR A 537 -14.50 -27.51 -40.99
C THR A 537 -14.15 -28.29 -39.72
N GLU A 538 -14.41 -29.60 -39.67
CA GLU A 538 -14.20 -30.42 -38.46
C GLU A 538 -12.74 -30.35 -37.98
N ASP A 539 -11.79 -30.32 -38.93
CA ASP A 539 -10.35 -30.19 -38.70
C ASP A 539 -9.93 -28.82 -38.15
N GLU A 540 -10.71 -27.78 -38.38
CA GLU A 540 -10.42 -26.39 -37.94
C GLU A 540 -11.15 -26.02 -36.64
N SER A 541 -11.95 -26.93 -36.07
CA SER A 541 -12.77 -26.66 -34.89
C SER A 541 -11.96 -26.40 -33.60
N ASP A 542 -10.72 -26.92 -33.54
CA ASP A 542 -9.79 -26.76 -32.43
C ASP A 542 -8.59 -25.83 -32.74
N LEU A 543 -8.66 -25.11 -33.87
CA LEU A 543 -7.66 -24.13 -34.30
C LEU A 543 -7.37 -23.09 -33.20
N ARG A 544 -6.08 -22.83 -32.96
CA ARG A 544 -5.61 -21.83 -31.99
C ARG A 544 -5.05 -20.62 -32.71
N VAL A 545 -5.08 -19.47 -32.03
CA VAL A 545 -4.53 -18.23 -32.60
C VAL A 545 -3.02 -18.36 -32.87
N SER A 546 -2.32 -19.26 -32.18
CA SER A 546 -0.91 -19.59 -32.48
C SER A 546 -0.72 -20.10 -33.90
N ASP A 547 -1.73 -20.75 -34.48
CA ASP A 547 -1.65 -21.38 -35.81
C ASP A 547 -1.83 -20.33 -36.92
N LEU A 548 -2.31 -19.14 -36.55
CA LEU A 548 -2.37 -17.93 -37.38
C LEU A 548 -1.11 -17.05 -37.23
N LEU A 549 -0.14 -17.46 -36.39
CA LEU A 549 1.12 -16.76 -36.19
C LEU A 549 2.27 -17.52 -36.85
N THR A 550 3.24 -16.78 -37.35
CA THR A 550 4.54 -17.29 -37.79
C THR A 550 5.43 -17.68 -36.60
N SER A 551 6.54 -18.38 -36.85
CA SER A 551 7.54 -18.71 -35.83
C SER A 551 8.11 -17.49 -35.09
N GLU A 552 8.08 -16.32 -35.73
CA GLU A 552 8.51 -15.02 -35.20
C GLU A 552 7.41 -14.26 -34.45
N LEU A 553 6.25 -14.90 -34.19
CA LEU A 553 5.06 -14.29 -33.55
C LEU A 553 4.46 -13.13 -34.35
N ARG A 554 4.65 -13.09 -35.67
CA ARG A 554 3.97 -12.16 -36.58
C ARG A 554 2.73 -12.83 -37.18
N TRP A 555 1.68 -12.07 -37.44
CA TRP A 555 0.48 -12.56 -38.13
C TRP A 555 0.82 -13.13 -39.51
N ASN A 556 0.41 -14.38 -39.75
CA ASN A 556 0.53 -15.02 -41.06
C ASN A 556 -0.64 -14.56 -41.94
N LYS A 557 -0.41 -13.52 -42.74
CA LYS A 557 -1.44 -12.90 -43.59
C LYS A 557 -2.11 -13.91 -44.52
N GLN A 558 -1.33 -14.75 -45.20
CA GLN A 558 -1.85 -15.76 -46.12
C GLN A 558 -2.81 -16.72 -45.39
N ARG A 559 -2.41 -17.20 -44.20
CA ARG A 559 -3.25 -18.11 -43.43
C ARG A 559 -4.52 -17.45 -42.88
N ILE A 560 -4.45 -16.15 -42.57
CA ILE A 560 -5.61 -15.37 -42.14
C ILE A 560 -6.55 -15.12 -43.33
N GLU A 561 -6.04 -14.80 -44.52
CA GLU A 561 -6.84 -14.64 -45.74
C GLU A 561 -7.57 -15.95 -46.11
N GLU A 562 -6.93 -17.10 -45.94
CA GLU A 562 -7.52 -18.42 -46.17
C GLU A 562 -8.67 -18.75 -45.20
N ILE A 563 -8.50 -18.49 -43.90
CA ILE A 563 -9.41 -18.97 -42.84
C ILE A 563 -10.42 -17.88 -42.40
N LEU A 564 -10.00 -16.61 -42.42
CA LEU A 564 -10.70 -15.44 -41.89
C LEU A 564 -10.58 -14.24 -42.86
N PRO A 565 -11.09 -14.36 -44.10
CA PRO A 565 -10.92 -13.33 -45.14
C PRO A 565 -11.46 -11.96 -44.71
N ASP A 566 -12.55 -11.92 -43.93
CA ASP A 566 -13.16 -10.68 -43.43
C ASP A 566 -12.25 -9.90 -42.45
N LEU A 567 -11.25 -10.55 -41.87
CA LEU A 567 -10.31 -9.96 -40.92
C LEU A 567 -8.94 -9.66 -41.53
N ALA A 568 -8.74 -9.98 -42.81
CA ALA A 568 -7.48 -9.81 -43.52
C ALA A 568 -7.26 -8.39 -44.09
N LEU A 569 -8.26 -7.51 -43.99
CA LEU A 569 -8.26 -6.13 -44.51
C LEU A 569 -7.30 -5.18 -43.79
#